data_AF-A0A6B3HW30-F1
#
_entry.id   AF-A0A6B3HW30-F1
#
_cell.length_a   1.000
_cell.length_b   1.000
_cell.length_c   1.000
_cell.angle_alpha   90.00
_cell.angle_beta   90.00
_cell.angle_gamma   90.00
#
_symmetry.space_group_name_H-M   'P 1'
#
loop_
_entity.id
_entity.type
_entity.pdbx_description
1 polymer ?
#
loop_
_entity_poly.entity_id
_entity_poly.type
_entity_poly.pdbx_seq_one_letter_code
_entity_poly.pdbx_strand_id
1 'polypeptide(L)'
;AMLVHFLVVGLLFFWVIIGIDPGPRRPPHLGRLFTLILTMPFHSWFSISLMSSTTLIGAGWWSRLYRPWVEDALDDQYNAGAIAWATGDIPVLITTVILAIQWVRSDRREARRVDRQIDRGDAGDPLAAYNAYLAGLHARDRRPVPRETTKRPS
;
A
#
# COMPACT_ATOMS: atom_id res chain seq x y z
N ALA A 1 16.30 -12.48 -25.40
CA ALA A 1 14.82 -12.29 -25.40
C ALA A 1 14.23 -12.22 -23.99
N MET A 2 14.38 -13.24 -23.14
CA MET A 2 13.72 -13.27 -21.81
C MET A 2 14.21 -12.22 -20.80
N LEU A 3 15.52 -11.99 -20.67
CA LEU A 3 16.05 -10.96 -19.74
C LEU A 3 15.56 -9.56 -20.08
N VAL A 4 15.53 -9.21 -21.38
CA VAL A 4 14.98 -7.94 -21.85
C VAL A 4 13.50 -7.84 -21.51
N HIS A 5 12.74 -8.91 -21.72
CA HIS A 5 11.32 -8.95 -21.35
C HIS A 5 11.13 -8.73 -19.84
N PHE A 6 11.86 -9.46 -18.98
CA PHE A 6 11.82 -9.28 -17.53
C PHE A 6 12.15 -7.85 -17.10
N LEU A 7 13.20 -7.26 -17.68
CA LEU A 7 13.59 -5.89 -17.37
C LEU A 7 12.50 -4.89 -17.79
N VAL A 8 11.96 -5.03 -19.00
CA VAL A 8 10.89 -4.16 -19.51
C VAL A 8 9.64 -4.28 -18.65
N VAL A 9 9.22 -5.49 -18.29
CA VAL A 9 8.06 -5.71 -17.41
C VAL A 9 8.31 -5.09 -16.04
N GLY A 10 9.51 -5.25 -15.46
CA GLY A 10 9.87 -4.61 -14.20
C GLY A 10 9.84 -3.09 -14.28
N LEU A 11 10.40 -2.51 -15.33
CA LEU A 11 10.36 -1.06 -15.56
C LEU A 11 8.93 -0.54 -15.72
N LEU A 12 8.08 -1.25 -16.46
CA LEU A 12 6.66 -0.91 -16.60
C LEU A 12 5.91 -1.02 -15.27
N PHE A 13 6.21 -2.05 -14.47
CA PHE A 13 5.66 -2.21 -13.13
C PHE A 13 6.00 -1.01 -12.24
N PHE A 14 7.29 -0.64 -12.15
CA PHE A 14 7.71 0.53 -11.37
C PHE A 14 7.24 1.86 -11.99
N TRP A 15 7.01 1.93 -13.30
CA TRP A 15 6.40 3.10 -13.92
C TRP A 15 4.95 3.31 -13.46
N VAL A 16 4.12 2.25 -13.44
CA VAL A 16 2.75 2.31 -12.87
C VAL A 16 2.80 2.58 -11.36
N ILE A 17 3.64 1.79 -10.71
CA ILE A 17 4.40 2.00 -9.47
C ILE A 17 4.45 3.43 -8.97
N ILE A 18 5.48 4.16 -9.37
CA ILE A 18 5.95 5.43 -8.83
C ILE A 18 6.08 6.54 -9.89
N GLY A 19 5.86 6.22 -11.17
CA GLY A 19 6.13 7.11 -12.31
C GLY A 19 5.51 8.49 -12.17
N ILE A 20 6.17 9.51 -12.69
CA ILE A 20 5.68 10.90 -12.55
C ILE A 20 4.50 11.15 -13.49
N ASP A 21 4.46 10.45 -14.62
CA ASP A 21 3.50 10.66 -15.70
C ASP A 21 2.09 10.17 -15.33
N PRO A 22 1.04 11.00 -15.46
CA PRO A 22 -0.34 10.56 -15.28
C PRO A 22 -0.76 9.65 -16.45
N GLY A 23 -0.62 8.34 -16.27
CA GLY A 23 -1.23 7.37 -17.17
C GLY A 23 -2.76 7.51 -17.21
N PRO A 24 -3.42 7.09 -18.31
CA PRO A 24 -4.85 7.38 -18.57
C PRO A 24 -5.82 6.83 -17.52
N ARG A 25 -5.42 5.84 -16.70
CA ARG A 25 -6.17 5.33 -15.54
C ARG A 25 -5.23 4.94 -14.40
N ARG A 26 -4.66 5.94 -13.73
CA ARG A 26 -3.74 5.69 -12.63
C ARG A 26 -4.51 5.19 -11.38
N PRO A 27 -4.18 4.02 -10.80
CA PRO A 27 -4.84 3.56 -9.60
C PRO A 27 -4.60 4.54 -8.43
N PRO A 28 -5.56 4.69 -7.50
CA PRO A 28 -5.36 5.48 -6.28
C PRO A 28 -4.13 5.02 -5.50
N HIS A 29 -3.59 5.87 -4.63
CA HIS A 29 -2.42 5.54 -3.81
C HIS A 29 -2.57 4.21 -3.05
N LEU A 30 -3.75 3.98 -2.47
CA LEU A 30 -4.07 2.70 -1.82
C LEU A 30 -4.03 1.52 -2.79
N GLY A 31 -4.59 1.65 -3.99
CA GLY A 31 -4.56 0.59 -5.00
C GLY A 31 -3.13 0.23 -5.44
N ARG A 32 -2.25 1.24 -5.55
CA ARG A 32 -0.82 1.03 -5.83
C ARG A 32 -0.11 0.31 -4.67
N LEU A 33 -0.43 0.66 -3.43
CA LEU A 33 0.10 -0.02 -2.25
C LEU A 33 -0.37 -1.48 -2.17
N PHE A 34 -1.66 -1.74 -2.42
CA PHE A 34 -2.19 -3.10 -2.50
C PHE A 34 -1.48 -3.92 -3.58
N THR A 35 -1.24 -3.32 -4.76
CA THR A 35 -0.52 -3.98 -5.85
C THR A 35 0.89 -4.37 -5.42
N LEU A 36 1.64 -3.46 -4.77
CA LEU A 36 2.96 -3.78 -4.22
C LEU A 36 2.90 -4.95 -3.25
N ILE A 37 2.02 -4.89 -2.25
CA ILE A 37 1.90 -5.92 -1.22
C ILE A 37 1.54 -7.28 -1.83
N LEU A 38 0.59 -7.31 -2.77
CA LEU A 38 0.13 -8.57 -3.38
C LEU A 38 1.22 -9.26 -4.20
N THR A 39 2.14 -8.51 -4.78
CA THR A 39 3.28 -9.08 -5.52
C THR A 39 4.41 -9.63 -4.65
N MET A 40 4.48 -9.23 -3.37
CA MET A 40 5.57 -9.62 -2.46
C MET A 40 5.65 -11.13 -2.18
N PRO A 41 4.56 -11.81 -1.77
CA PRO A 41 4.66 -13.18 -1.27
C PRO A 41 5.27 -14.17 -2.26
N PHE A 42 5.05 -13.97 -3.56
CA PHE A 42 5.48 -14.92 -4.58
C PHE A 42 7.01 -15.09 -4.65
N HIS A 43 7.77 -13.99 -4.58
CA HIS A 43 9.23 -14.08 -4.69
C HIS A 43 9.89 -14.28 -3.32
N SER A 44 9.33 -13.71 -2.25
CA SER A 44 9.85 -13.94 -0.90
C SER A 44 9.69 -15.42 -0.50
N TRP A 45 8.59 -16.09 -0.88
CA TRP A 45 8.41 -17.52 -0.62
C TRP A 45 9.50 -18.37 -1.28
N PHE A 46 9.83 -18.09 -2.53
CA PHE A 46 10.91 -18.79 -3.24
C PHE A 46 12.26 -18.63 -2.52
N SER A 47 12.64 -17.40 -2.18
CA SER A 47 13.89 -17.12 -1.49
C SER A 47 13.95 -17.77 -0.10
N ILE A 48 12.89 -17.66 0.69
CA ILE A 48 12.79 -18.27 2.02
C ILE A 48 12.84 -19.80 1.92
N SER A 49 12.21 -20.39 0.91
CA SER A 49 12.30 -21.83 0.65
C SER A 49 13.73 -22.26 0.34
N LEU A 50 14.52 -21.42 -0.36
CA LEU A 50 15.90 -21.72 -0.70
C LEU A 50 16.81 -21.62 0.53
N MET A 51 16.61 -20.58 1.34
CA MET A 51 17.33 -20.36 2.61
C MET A 51 16.96 -21.39 3.70
N SER A 52 15.73 -21.89 3.71
CA SER A 52 15.29 -22.90 4.68
C SER A 52 15.56 -24.34 4.23
N SER A 53 15.97 -24.55 2.98
CA SER A 53 16.28 -25.89 2.47
C SER A 53 17.55 -26.43 3.11
N THR A 54 17.46 -27.64 3.66
CA THR A 54 18.61 -28.43 4.12
C THR A 54 19.19 -29.31 3.00
N THR A 55 18.61 -29.26 1.81
CA THR A 55 19.03 -30.05 0.65
C THR A 55 19.52 -29.15 -0.48
N LEU A 56 20.65 -29.53 -1.07
CA LEU A 56 21.26 -28.80 -2.16
C LEU A 56 20.51 -29.08 -3.48
N ILE A 57 19.90 -28.04 -4.05
CA ILE A 57 19.21 -28.14 -5.33
C ILE A 57 20.28 -28.31 -6.42
N GLY A 58 20.11 -29.33 -7.27
CA GLY A 58 21.03 -29.57 -8.37
C GLY A 58 22.40 -30.12 -7.95
N ALA A 59 22.50 -30.74 -6.77
CA ALA A 59 23.76 -31.28 -6.24
C ALA A 59 24.58 -32.09 -7.26
N GLY A 60 23.92 -32.94 -8.05
CA GLY A 60 24.58 -33.77 -9.07
C GLY A 60 25.16 -32.98 -10.25
N TRP A 61 24.70 -31.76 -10.51
CA TRP A 61 25.31 -30.85 -11.48
C TRP A 61 26.43 -30.06 -10.83
N TRP A 62 26.16 -29.46 -9.67
CA TRP A 62 27.12 -28.61 -8.95
C TRP A 62 28.40 -29.34 -8.55
N SER A 63 28.33 -30.64 -8.24
CA SER A 63 29.51 -31.44 -7.87
C SER A 63 30.46 -31.70 -9.04
N ARG A 64 30.00 -31.51 -10.28
CA ARG A 64 30.84 -31.68 -11.49
C ARG A 64 31.57 -30.39 -11.88
N LEU A 65 31.19 -29.26 -11.30
CA LEU A 65 31.85 -27.98 -11.56
C LEU A 65 32.95 -27.75 -10.53
N TYR A 66 34.16 -27.47 -11.00
CA TYR A 66 35.22 -26.96 -10.13
C TYR A 66 34.93 -25.50 -9.75
N ARG A 67 34.59 -25.25 -8.48
CA ARG A 67 34.31 -23.91 -7.93
C ARG A 67 35.20 -23.63 -6.71
N PRO A 68 36.47 -23.27 -6.90
CA PRO A 68 37.41 -23.06 -5.78
C PRO A 68 37.06 -21.86 -4.89
N TRP A 69 36.17 -20.97 -5.35
CA TRP A 69 35.67 -19.81 -4.58
C TRP A 69 34.41 -20.13 -3.75
N VAL A 70 33.88 -21.35 -3.83
CA VAL A 70 32.72 -21.80 -3.04
C VAL A 70 33.19 -22.87 -2.08
N GLU A 71 33.24 -22.52 -0.79
CA GLU A 71 33.69 -23.42 0.28
C GLU A 71 32.60 -24.44 0.66
N ASP A 72 31.36 -23.97 0.83
CA ASP A 72 30.18 -24.81 1.11
C ASP A 72 29.04 -24.45 0.13
N ALA A 73 28.51 -25.47 -0.55
CA ALA A 73 27.46 -25.31 -1.54
C ALA A 73 26.06 -25.04 -0.94
N LEU A 74 25.79 -25.50 0.30
CA LEU A 74 24.55 -25.17 1.00
C LEU A 74 24.57 -23.72 1.47
N ASP A 75 25.71 -23.22 1.95
CA ASP A 75 25.85 -21.82 2.33
C ASP A 75 25.75 -20.90 1.11
N ASP A 76 26.32 -21.29 -0.03
CA ASP A 76 26.16 -20.58 -1.30
C ASP A 76 24.69 -20.53 -1.75
N GLN A 77 23.94 -21.63 -1.59
CA GLN A 77 22.50 -21.67 -1.85
C GLN A 77 21.70 -20.76 -0.91
N TYR A 78 22.04 -20.75 0.38
CA TYR A 78 21.45 -19.83 1.36
C TYR A 78 21.70 -18.37 0.95
N ASN A 79 22.94 -18.04 0.62
CA ASN A 79 23.35 -16.70 0.20
C ASN A 79 22.64 -16.28 -1.10
N ALA A 80 22.49 -17.20 -2.06
CA ALA A 80 21.72 -16.95 -3.28
C ALA A 80 20.25 -16.61 -2.96
N GLY A 81 19.64 -17.32 -2.00
CA GLY A 81 18.29 -17.02 -1.51
C GLY A 81 18.21 -15.64 -0.85
N ALA A 82 19.18 -15.31 0.01
CA ALA A 82 19.25 -14.01 0.68
C ALA A 82 19.43 -12.84 -0.31
N ILE A 83 20.29 -13.01 -1.33
CA ILE A 83 20.50 -12.03 -2.40
C ILE A 83 19.21 -11.87 -3.22
N ALA A 84 18.57 -12.99 -3.59
CA ALA A 84 17.30 -12.95 -4.32
C ALA A 84 16.20 -12.22 -3.52
N TRP A 85 16.14 -12.43 -2.20
CA TRP A 85 15.23 -11.71 -1.30
C TRP A 85 15.54 -10.21 -1.26
N ALA A 86 16.79 -9.83 -0.95
CA ALA A 86 17.19 -8.43 -0.83
C ALA A 86 16.96 -7.64 -2.12
N THR A 87 17.17 -8.29 -3.28
CA THR A 87 16.95 -7.68 -4.60
C THR A 87 15.48 -7.32 -4.83
N GLY A 88 14.53 -8.05 -4.24
CA GLY A 88 13.10 -7.72 -4.31
C GLY A 88 12.69 -6.70 -3.26
N ASP A 89 13.00 -6.99 -2.00
CA ASP A 89 12.44 -6.27 -0.86
C ASP A 89 13.03 -4.85 -0.70
N ILE A 90 14.31 -4.63 -1.01
CA ILE A 90 14.94 -3.30 -0.87
C ILE A 90 14.31 -2.28 -1.84
N PRO A 91 14.21 -2.54 -3.15
CA PRO A 91 13.51 -1.63 -4.07
C PRO A 91 12.05 -1.35 -3.68
N VAL A 92 11.37 -2.36 -3.13
CA VAL A 92 9.98 -2.23 -2.70
C VAL A 92 9.86 -1.35 -1.48
N LEU A 93 10.75 -1.50 -0.50
CA LEU A 93 10.80 -0.64 0.67
C LEU A 93 10.99 0.83 0.26
N ILE A 94 11.97 1.08 -0.63
CA ILE A 94 12.22 2.41 -1.19
C ILE A 94 10.95 2.95 -1.89
N THR A 95 10.33 2.13 -2.73
CA THR A 95 9.13 2.47 -3.49
C THR A 95 7.95 2.77 -2.57
N THR A 96 7.78 2.01 -1.49
CA THR A 96 6.73 2.20 -0.50
C THR A 96 6.89 3.54 0.21
N VAL A 97 8.11 3.89 0.62
CA VAL A 97 8.42 5.21 1.20
C VAL A 97 8.09 6.33 0.23
N ILE A 98 8.51 6.20 -1.04
CA ILE A 98 8.19 7.19 -2.09
C ILE A 98 6.69 7.34 -2.26
N LEU A 99 5.95 6.23 -2.34
CA LEU A 99 4.50 6.23 -2.52
C LEU A 99 3.77 6.90 -1.34
N ALA A 100 4.22 6.64 -0.11
CA ALA A 100 3.69 7.28 1.09
C ALA A 100 3.91 8.80 1.05
N ILE A 101 5.10 9.26 0.66
CA ILE A 101 5.39 10.69 0.49
C ILE A 101 4.51 11.31 -0.60
N GLN A 102 4.34 10.63 -1.74
CA GLN A 102 3.47 11.09 -2.82
C GLN A 102 2.02 11.22 -2.34
N TRP A 103 1.54 10.23 -1.58
CA TRP A 103 0.17 10.23 -1.05
C TRP A 103 -0.06 11.40 -0.08
N VAL A 104 0.80 11.56 0.94
CA VAL A 104 0.69 12.67 1.91
C VAL A 104 0.71 14.03 1.21
N ARG A 105 1.54 14.20 0.18
CA ARG A 105 1.60 15.44 -0.61
C ARG A 105 0.32 15.68 -1.40
N SER A 106 -0.27 14.62 -1.97
CA SER A 106 -1.53 14.69 -2.71
C SER A 106 -2.68 15.08 -1.78
N ASP A 107 -2.83 14.39 -0.65
CA ASP A 107 -3.92 14.64 0.31
C ASP A 107 -3.86 16.06 0.86
N ARG A 108 -2.66 16.58 1.19
CA ARG A 108 -2.50 17.98 1.61
C ARG A 108 -2.87 19.00 0.53
N ARG A 109 -2.69 18.67 -0.76
CA ARG A 109 -3.09 19.56 -1.86
C ARG A 109 -4.61 19.54 -2.02
N GLU A 110 -5.22 18.37 -1.95
CA GLU A 110 -6.67 18.24 -2.07
C GLU A 110 -7.39 18.88 -0.88
N ALA A 111 -6.92 18.66 0.36
CA ALA A 111 -7.45 19.33 1.54
C ALA A 111 -7.46 20.86 1.38
N ARG A 112 -6.32 21.46 0.98
CA ARG A 112 -6.25 22.92 0.72
C ARG A 112 -7.15 23.38 -0.42
N ARG A 113 -7.42 22.54 -1.42
CA ARG A 113 -8.33 22.87 -2.51
C ARG A 113 -9.77 22.87 -2.01
N VAL A 114 -10.15 21.88 -1.21
CA VAL A 114 -11.47 21.79 -0.57
C VAL A 114 -11.68 22.95 0.39
N ASP A 115 -10.71 23.26 1.26
CA ASP A 115 -10.77 24.41 2.18
C ASP A 115 -11.04 25.72 1.42
N ARG A 116 -10.32 25.96 0.31
CA ARG A 116 -10.52 27.15 -0.54
C ARG A 116 -11.88 27.17 -1.24
N GLN A 117 -12.46 26.03 -1.57
CA GLN A 117 -13.80 25.96 -2.17
C GLN A 117 -14.88 26.29 -1.13
N ILE A 118 -14.69 25.85 0.12
CA ILE A 118 -15.54 26.17 1.26
C ILE A 118 -15.45 27.68 1.58
N ASP A 119 -14.24 28.23 1.66
CA ASP A 119 -14.01 29.67 1.93
C ASP A 119 -14.67 30.59 0.89
N ARG A 120 -14.79 30.12 -0.36
CA ARG A 120 -15.46 30.86 -1.46
C ARG A 120 -16.98 30.72 -1.46
N GLY A 121 -17.53 29.78 -0.68
CA GLY A 121 -18.96 29.44 -0.70
C GLY A 121 -19.40 28.64 -1.93
N ASP A 122 -18.46 28.15 -2.75
CA ASP A 122 -18.75 27.41 -3.99
C ASP A 122 -19.15 25.95 -3.73
N ALA A 123 -18.72 25.40 -2.60
CA ALA A 123 -19.08 24.07 -2.13
C ALA A 123 -19.69 24.22 -0.74
N GLY A 124 -20.95 23.80 -0.57
CA GLY A 124 -21.59 23.78 0.75
C GLY A 124 -20.73 22.99 1.73
N ASP A 125 -20.37 23.59 2.86
CA ASP A 125 -19.49 22.99 3.87
C ASP A 125 -20.11 21.67 4.38
N PRO A 126 -19.51 20.50 4.08
CA PRO A 126 -20.03 19.22 4.55
C PRO A 126 -20.05 19.14 6.08
N LEU A 127 -19.10 19.79 6.76
CA LEU A 127 -19.07 19.85 8.21
C LEU A 127 -20.20 20.72 8.75
N ALA A 128 -20.55 21.83 8.09
CA ALA A 128 -21.69 22.65 8.49
C ALA A 128 -23.01 21.86 8.42
N ALA A 129 -23.23 21.10 7.36
CA ALA A 129 -24.42 20.25 7.22
C ALA A 129 -24.47 19.17 8.32
N TYR A 130 -23.34 18.54 8.62
CA TYR A 130 -23.24 17.53 9.67
C TYR A 130 -23.42 18.13 11.08
N ASN A 131 -22.83 19.29 11.35
CA ASN A 131 -22.99 20.02 12.60
C ASN A 131 -24.44 20.45 12.82
N ALA A 132 -25.14 20.89 11.77
CA ALA A 132 -26.56 21.20 11.83
C ALA A 132 -27.42 19.96 12.15
N TYR A 133 -27.08 18.80 11.58
CA TYR A 133 -27.73 17.54 11.90
C TYR A 133 -27.53 17.13 13.37
N LEU A 134 -26.29 17.19 13.89
CA LEU A 134 -26.01 16.92 15.30
C LEU A 134 -26.76 17.88 16.23
N ALA A 135 -26.77 19.18 15.91
CA ALA A 135 -27.53 20.17 16.67
C ALA A 135 -29.03 19.83 16.72
N GLY A 136 -29.60 19.32 15.62
CA GLY A 136 -30.97 18.83 15.56
C GLY A 136 -31.23 17.63 16.48
N LEU A 137 -30.28 16.70 16.60
CA LEU A 137 -30.37 15.58 17.55
C LEU A 137 -30.36 16.08 19.00
N HIS A 138 -29.43 16.95 19.37
CA HIS A 138 -29.36 17.54 20.71
C HIS A 138 -30.63 18.33 21.08
N ALA A 139 -31.22 19.05 20.13
CA ALA A 139 -32.45 19.81 20.36
C ALA A 139 -33.68 18.90 20.59
N ARG A 140 -33.73 17.73 19.94
CA ARG A 140 -34.78 16.73 20.16
C ARG A 140 -34.65 16.06 21.52
N ASP A 141 -33.42 15.74 21.92
CA ASP A 141 -33.13 15.10 23.21
C ASP A 141 -33.44 16.01 24.42
N ARG A 142 -33.30 17.34 24.24
CA ARG A 142 -33.61 18.34 25.26
C ARG A 142 -35.10 18.74 25.34
N ARG A 143 -35.97 18.25 24.45
CA ARG A 143 -37.41 18.58 24.55
C ARG A 143 -37.98 17.93 25.82
N PRO A 144 -38.48 18.70 26.79
CA PRO A 144 -39.13 18.14 27.96
C PRO A 144 -40.35 17.34 27.52
N VAL A 145 -40.50 16.11 28.03
CA VAL A 145 -41.72 15.32 27.86
C VAL A 145 -42.89 16.19 28.35
N PRO A 146 -43.92 16.46 27.51
CA PRO A 146 -45.06 17.25 27.93
C PRO A 146 -45.65 16.61 29.19
N ARG A 147 -45.67 17.35 30.31
CA ARG A 147 -46.39 16.91 31.50
C ARG A 147 -47.85 16.77 31.13
N GLU A 148 -48.30 15.52 31.06
CA GLU A 148 -49.69 15.16 30.86
C GLU A 148 -50.49 15.83 31.98
N THR A 149 -51.18 16.92 31.65
CA THR A 149 -52.07 17.61 32.58
C THR A 149 -53.24 16.68 32.83
N THR A 150 -53.12 15.90 33.89
CA THR A 150 -54.18 15.06 34.46
C THR A 150 -55.34 15.98 34.86
N LYS A 151 -56.35 16.10 34.00
CA LYS A 151 -57.63 16.68 34.37
C LYS A 151 -58.24 15.79 35.47
N ARG A 152 -58.28 16.31 36.70
CA ARG A 152 -59.09 15.72 37.77
C ARG A 152 -60.57 15.87 37.41
N PRO A 153 -61.38 14.80 37.41
CA PRO A 153 -62.83 14.91 37.29
C PRO A 153 -63.41 15.43 38.61
N SER A 154 -64.37 16.35 38.49
CA SER A 154 -65.21 16.91 39.55
C SER A 154 -66.26 15.92 40.03
#